data_AF-A0A5B8J3H5-F1
#
_entry.id   AF-A0A5B8J3H5-F1
#
_cell.length_a   1.000
_cell.length_b   1.000
_cell.length_c   1.000
_cell.angle_alpha   90.00
_cell.angle_beta   90.00
_cell.angle_gamma   90.00
#
_symmetry.space_group_name_H-M   'P 1'
#
loop_
_entity.id
_entity.type
_entity.pdbx_description
1 polymer ?
#
loop_
_entity_poly.entity_id
_entity_poly.type
_entity_poly.pdbx_seq_one_letter_code
_entity_poly.pdbx_strand_id
1 'polypeptide(L)'
;MARKQPNRLLAALLGEAAWSAAELARAVNESGRPAGLPLCYGRTSVARWLTGSRPEPPVPDLVAAVLSRRTGRLVTADQTGLTLPGQATAVPVVPGGTASGEAADRLISLSRSDVDPVRRVPLVNSSYSLAPDTAPAWKPRRPRHGRLRGPGTRSMPEQVLPLREMSQVFADLMERRGGAHARSALVAYLTDDVSHLLITPMGCAVRREVFTSAAELTHQLARMTMDAGYPGLAQRYFTTALGLAQEADDRRIYAITLRAMSLQALHLGFHQHAWQLADTATATAGPSTDPSTLAFLLSQRAVAHARTRHHRQAISDLVTAEARYEGATSSAGPFDSYPRAGLDFQRGLALHALGDSAQAVEALTASVAARAGDRHRPSALSHARLAAVLLSLGRLEESCLHWHAFLDHYPKLRLAPADQAFWHLRKSLRNFRSQPQAAMVLHRARGVLRTKATPSARARSARRDLV
;
A
#
# COMPACT_ATOMS: atom_id res chain seq x y z
N MET A 1 -15.58 -46.15 4.19
CA MET A 1 -14.60 -45.25 3.52
C MET A 1 -14.58 -43.92 4.27
N ALA A 2 -13.45 -43.54 4.89
CA ALA A 2 -13.33 -42.27 5.60
C ALA A 2 -13.57 -41.10 4.62
N ARG A 3 -14.54 -40.24 4.93
CA ARG A 3 -14.92 -39.09 4.11
C ARG A 3 -13.72 -38.12 4.10
N LYS A 4 -12.98 -38.04 2.99
CA LYS A 4 -11.81 -37.15 2.88
C LYS A 4 -12.25 -35.71 3.19
N GLN A 5 -11.60 -35.10 4.18
CA GLN A 5 -11.93 -33.75 4.62
C GLN A 5 -11.48 -32.76 3.54
N PRO A 6 -12.33 -31.81 3.12
CA PRO A 6 -11.98 -30.86 2.07
C PRO A 6 -10.82 -29.97 2.50
N ASN A 7 -9.83 -29.80 1.63
CA ASN A 7 -8.65 -28.98 1.89
C ASN A 7 -9.00 -27.49 1.76
N ARG A 8 -9.51 -26.92 2.86
CA ARG A 8 -9.89 -25.50 2.95
C ARG A 8 -8.68 -24.56 2.86
N LEU A 9 -7.49 -25.01 3.26
CA LEU A 9 -6.25 -24.24 3.21
C LEU A 9 -5.80 -24.00 1.76
N LEU A 10 -5.77 -25.05 0.93
CA LEU A 10 -5.47 -24.90 -0.50
C LEU A 10 -6.54 -24.07 -1.23
N ALA A 11 -7.81 -24.27 -0.90
CA ALA A 11 -8.90 -23.48 -1.46
C ALA A 11 -8.75 -21.98 -1.14
N ALA A 12 -8.39 -21.67 0.10
CA ALA A 12 -8.11 -20.32 0.56
C ALA A 12 -6.94 -19.70 -0.23
N LEU A 13 -5.81 -20.41 -0.35
CA LEU A 13 -4.64 -19.93 -1.09
C LEU A 13 -4.90 -19.71 -2.59
N LEU A 14 -5.74 -20.54 -3.23
CA LEU A 14 -6.18 -20.31 -4.61
C LEU A 14 -7.02 -19.02 -4.74
N GLY A 15 -7.91 -18.78 -3.78
CA GLY A 15 -8.69 -17.55 -3.70
C GLY A 15 -7.80 -16.31 -3.52
N GLU A 16 -6.82 -16.38 -2.61
CA GLU A 16 -5.82 -15.32 -2.38
C GLU A 16 -4.98 -15.04 -3.65
N ALA A 17 -4.54 -16.08 -4.34
CA ALA A 17 -3.74 -15.98 -5.56
C ALA A 17 -4.53 -15.48 -6.79
N ALA A 18 -5.86 -15.42 -6.69
CA ALA A 18 -6.80 -15.29 -7.80
C ALA A 18 -6.47 -16.30 -8.93
N TRP A 19 -6.29 -17.57 -8.55
CA TRP A 19 -5.96 -18.66 -9.46
C TRP A 19 -7.05 -19.72 -9.51
N SER A 20 -7.33 -20.17 -10.73
CA SER A 20 -8.03 -21.43 -10.95
C SER A 20 -7.14 -22.63 -10.66
N ALA A 21 -7.76 -23.79 -10.44
CA ALA A 21 -7.07 -25.07 -10.32
C ALA A 21 -6.13 -25.36 -11.52
N ALA A 22 -6.54 -24.97 -12.74
CA ALA A 22 -5.72 -25.12 -13.94
C ALA A 22 -4.49 -24.19 -13.95
N GLU A 23 -4.62 -22.97 -13.43
CA GLU A 23 -3.51 -22.02 -13.32
C GLU A 23 -2.49 -22.46 -12.28
N LEU A 24 -2.93 -23.01 -11.14
CA LEU A 24 -2.02 -23.60 -10.17
C LEU A 24 -1.27 -24.81 -10.77
N ALA A 25 -1.98 -25.72 -11.43
CA ALA A 25 -1.36 -26.89 -12.06
C ALA A 25 -0.25 -26.48 -13.07
N ARG A 26 -0.54 -25.49 -13.91
CA ARG A 26 0.42 -24.95 -14.88
C ARG A 26 1.66 -24.37 -14.18
N ALA A 27 1.44 -23.56 -13.14
CA ALA A 27 2.53 -22.91 -12.42
C ALA A 27 3.41 -23.91 -11.63
N VAL A 28 2.82 -25.01 -11.12
CA VAL A 28 3.55 -26.11 -10.48
C VAL A 28 4.39 -26.87 -11.49
N ASN A 29 3.82 -27.23 -12.66
CA ASN A 29 4.55 -27.92 -13.72
C ASN A 29 5.72 -27.05 -14.23
N GLU A 30 5.49 -25.74 -14.43
CA GLU A 30 6.54 -24.79 -14.82
C GLU A 30 7.64 -24.70 -13.76
N SER A 31 7.31 -24.73 -12.47
CA SER A 31 8.29 -24.68 -11.38
C SER A 31 9.10 -25.96 -11.21
N GLY A 32 8.60 -27.12 -11.66
CA GLY A 32 9.31 -28.40 -11.61
C GLY A 32 10.34 -28.59 -12.72
N ARG A 33 10.20 -27.89 -13.86
CA ARG A 33 11.09 -28.04 -15.04
C ARG A 33 12.57 -27.76 -14.75
N PRO A 34 12.96 -26.68 -14.04
CA PRO A 34 14.36 -26.43 -13.73
C PRO A 34 14.98 -27.48 -12.81
N ALA A 35 14.16 -28.18 -12.02
CA ALA A 35 14.58 -29.25 -11.12
C ALA A 35 14.57 -30.64 -11.79
N GLY A 36 14.37 -30.72 -13.11
CA GLY A 36 14.33 -31.99 -13.85
C GLY A 36 13.12 -32.87 -13.53
N LEU A 37 12.09 -32.35 -12.86
CA LEU A 37 10.91 -33.12 -12.46
C LEU A 37 9.88 -33.17 -13.60
N PRO A 38 9.56 -34.35 -14.16
CA PRO A 38 8.57 -34.50 -15.22
C PRO A 38 7.13 -34.44 -14.66
N LEU A 39 6.70 -33.25 -14.24
CA LEU A 39 5.37 -33.04 -13.67
C LEU A 39 4.32 -32.76 -14.75
N CYS A 40 3.22 -33.53 -14.73
CA CYS A 40 2.09 -33.39 -15.66
C CYS A 40 0.74 -33.21 -14.91
N TYR A 41 0.69 -32.28 -13.95
CA TYR A 41 -0.55 -32.01 -13.23
C TYR A 41 -1.55 -31.24 -14.08
N GLY A 42 -2.84 -31.60 -13.94
CA GLY A 42 -3.96 -30.94 -14.59
C GLY A 42 -4.97 -30.37 -13.59
N ARG A 43 -6.04 -29.75 -14.10
CA ARG A 43 -7.16 -29.24 -13.30
C ARG A 43 -7.74 -30.31 -12.37
N THR A 44 -7.85 -31.54 -12.87
CA THR A 44 -8.37 -32.70 -12.12
C THR A 44 -7.46 -33.10 -10.96
N SER A 45 -6.14 -33.03 -11.11
CA SER A 45 -5.19 -33.28 -10.03
C SER A 45 -5.38 -32.30 -8.88
N VAL A 46 -5.48 -31.00 -9.18
CA VAL A 46 -5.72 -29.96 -8.17
C VAL A 46 -7.12 -30.07 -7.56
N ALA A 47 -8.13 -30.46 -8.34
CA ALA A 47 -9.46 -30.74 -7.79
C ALA A 47 -9.43 -31.89 -6.78
N ARG A 48 -8.67 -32.96 -7.05
CA ARG A 48 -8.45 -34.04 -6.07
C ARG A 48 -7.75 -33.50 -4.81
N TRP A 49 -6.76 -32.61 -4.97
CA TRP A 49 -6.10 -31.96 -3.84
C TRP A 49 -7.05 -31.15 -2.96
N LEU A 50 -7.98 -30.42 -3.57
CA LEU A 50 -9.04 -29.68 -2.87
C LEU A 50 -10.02 -30.59 -2.14
N THR A 51 -10.25 -31.80 -2.65
CA THR A 51 -11.06 -32.83 -1.95
C THR A 51 -10.28 -33.63 -0.90
N GLY A 52 -9.02 -33.27 -0.64
CA GLY A 52 -8.20 -33.85 0.43
C GLY A 52 -7.21 -34.94 0.01
N SER A 53 -6.99 -35.19 -1.29
CA SER A 53 -5.86 -36.03 -1.71
C SER A 53 -4.55 -35.27 -1.57
N ARG A 54 -3.46 -35.94 -1.19
CA ARG A 54 -2.14 -35.31 -1.02
C ARG A 54 -1.17 -35.87 -2.06
N PRO A 55 -0.48 -35.01 -2.84
CA PRO A 55 0.57 -35.47 -3.73
C PRO A 55 1.83 -35.81 -2.93
N GLU A 56 2.66 -36.71 -3.46
CA GLU A 56 3.94 -37.08 -2.83
C GLU A 56 4.96 -35.92 -2.87
N PRO A 57 5.89 -35.84 -1.89
CA PRO A 57 7.03 -34.94 -1.96
C PRO A 57 7.80 -35.10 -3.29
N PRO A 58 8.32 -34.01 -3.89
CA PRO A 58 8.42 -32.63 -3.37
C PRO A 58 7.24 -31.72 -3.77
N VAL A 59 6.11 -32.29 -4.19
CA VAL A 59 5.00 -31.51 -4.79
C VAL A 59 4.34 -30.54 -3.79
N PRO A 60 4.09 -30.89 -2.51
CA PRO A 60 3.61 -29.92 -1.52
C PRO A 60 4.50 -28.69 -1.38
N ASP A 61 5.82 -28.87 -1.40
CA ASP A 61 6.81 -27.76 -1.32
C ASP A 61 6.81 -26.91 -2.59
N LEU A 62 6.66 -27.54 -3.76
CA LEU A 62 6.52 -26.80 -5.03
C LEU A 62 5.23 -25.98 -5.07
N VAL A 63 4.11 -26.55 -4.59
CA VAL A 63 2.83 -25.83 -4.47
C VAL A 63 2.99 -24.63 -3.54
N ALA A 64 3.60 -24.83 -2.37
CA ALA A 64 3.92 -23.78 -1.41
C ALA A 64 4.83 -22.69 -2.00
N ALA A 65 5.91 -23.05 -2.69
CA ALA A 65 6.84 -22.11 -3.29
C ALA A 65 6.20 -21.27 -4.42
N VAL A 66 5.39 -21.91 -5.27
CA VAL A 66 4.67 -21.24 -6.35
C VAL A 66 3.62 -20.27 -5.78
N LEU A 67 2.86 -20.70 -4.78
CA LEU A 67 1.89 -19.84 -4.08
C LEU A 67 2.57 -18.70 -3.32
N SER A 68 3.74 -18.95 -2.71
CA SER A 68 4.54 -17.91 -2.05
C SER A 68 4.94 -16.80 -3.02
N ARG A 69 5.51 -17.18 -4.17
CA ARG A 69 5.88 -16.22 -5.24
C ARG A 69 4.67 -15.47 -5.78
N ARG A 70 3.51 -16.11 -5.82
CA ARG A 70 2.29 -15.52 -6.35
C ARG A 70 1.63 -14.53 -5.39
N THR A 71 1.51 -14.91 -4.13
CA THR A 71 0.85 -14.11 -3.08
C THR A 71 1.76 -13.00 -2.56
N GLY A 72 3.07 -13.15 -2.73
CA GLY A 72 4.08 -12.20 -2.27
C GLY A 72 4.44 -12.35 -0.78
N ARG A 73 3.91 -13.37 -0.10
CA ARG A 73 4.26 -13.76 1.28
C ARG A 73 4.80 -15.19 1.28
N LEU A 74 5.50 -15.58 2.35
CA LEU A 74 5.87 -16.99 2.53
C LEU A 74 4.60 -17.82 2.80
N VAL A 75 4.47 -18.90 2.06
CA VAL A 75 3.49 -19.98 2.23
C VAL A 75 4.29 -21.25 2.43
N THR A 76 4.16 -21.91 3.57
CA THR A 76 4.83 -23.20 3.85
C THR A 76 3.98 -24.37 3.33
N ALA A 77 4.58 -25.55 3.17
CA ALA A 77 3.85 -26.75 2.75
C ALA A 77 2.68 -27.09 3.69
N ASP A 78 2.84 -26.89 5.00
CA ASP A 78 1.78 -27.08 5.99
C ASP A 78 0.61 -26.12 5.80
N GLN A 79 0.90 -24.86 5.46
CA GLN A 79 -0.12 -23.87 5.16
C GLN A 79 -0.92 -24.19 3.89
N THR A 80 -0.48 -25.13 3.04
CA THR A 80 -1.26 -25.61 1.89
C THR A 80 -2.25 -26.72 2.24
N GLY A 81 -2.13 -27.35 3.41
CA GLY A 81 -2.91 -28.53 3.78
C GLY A 81 -2.59 -29.78 2.95
N LEU A 82 -1.48 -29.79 2.19
CA LEU A 82 -1.03 -30.92 1.38
C LEU A 82 -0.04 -31.84 2.10
N THR A 83 0.46 -31.45 3.28
CA THR A 83 1.30 -32.28 4.15
C THR A 83 0.45 -32.96 5.22
N LEU A 84 1.01 -34.00 5.84
CA LEU A 84 0.50 -34.52 7.12
C LEU A 84 0.73 -33.46 8.20
N PRO A 85 -0.19 -33.26 9.15
CA PRO A 85 0.03 -32.31 10.24
C PRO A 85 1.24 -32.73 11.07
N GLY A 86 2.40 -32.14 10.78
CA GLY A 86 3.52 -32.02 11.70
C GLY A 86 3.26 -30.82 12.60
N GLN A 87 3.52 -30.97 13.90
CA GLN A 87 3.17 -30.01 14.95
C GLN A 87 3.53 -28.56 14.61
N ALA A 88 2.53 -27.78 14.17
CA ALA A 88 2.60 -26.33 14.24
C ALA A 88 2.36 -25.94 15.70
N THR A 89 3.37 -25.37 16.35
CA THR A 89 3.30 -24.81 17.70
C THR A 89 2.22 -23.74 17.75
N ALA A 90 1.11 -24.07 18.41
CA ALA A 90 0.08 -23.11 18.77
C ALA A 90 0.67 -22.15 19.81
N VAL A 91 0.85 -20.88 19.42
CA VAL A 91 1.16 -19.80 20.37
C VAL A 91 -0.07 -19.60 21.27
N PRO A 92 0.07 -19.51 22.61
CA PRO A 92 -1.09 -19.43 23.50
C PRO A 92 -1.84 -18.11 23.29
N VAL A 93 -3.14 -18.19 23.03
CA VAL A 93 -4.05 -17.06 23.14
C VAL A 93 -4.36 -16.88 24.62
N VAL A 94 -3.83 -15.82 25.23
CA VAL A 94 -4.25 -15.36 26.55
C VAL A 94 -5.61 -14.65 26.40
N PRO A 95 -6.67 -15.06 27.12
CA PRO A 95 -7.90 -14.29 27.21
C PRO A 95 -7.90 -13.40 28.47
N GLY A 96 -8.30 -12.14 28.31
CA GLY A 96 -8.86 -11.31 29.38
C GLY A 96 -8.08 -10.03 29.73
N GLY A 97 -8.75 -8.88 29.59
CA GLY A 97 -8.29 -7.60 30.12
C GLY A 97 -9.01 -6.39 29.53
N THR A 98 -10.12 -5.97 30.16
CA THR A 98 -10.92 -4.77 29.84
C THR A 98 -10.19 -3.47 30.18
N ALA A 99 -9.12 -3.15 29.45
CA ALA A 99 -8.43 -1.85 29.49
C ALA A 99 -7.94 -1.36 28.12
N SER A 100 -7.98 -2.21 27.09
CA SER A 100 -7.64 -1.88 25.71
C SER A 100 -8.80 -1.12 25.06
N GLY A 101 -8.51 0.00 24.39
CA GLY A 101 -9.54 0.77 23.68
C GLY A 101 -9.99 0.03 22.42
N GLU A 102 -11.24 0.25 21.96
CA GLU A 102 -11.82 -0.40 20.78
C GLU A 102 -10.93 -0.37 19.51
N ALA A 103 -10.05 0.63 19.38
CA ALA A 103 -9.10 0.73 18.28
C ALA A 103 -7.94 -0.27 18.36
N ALA A 104 -7.40 -0.52 19.56
CA ALA A 104 -6.33 -1.49 19.78
C ALA A 104 -6.84 -2.93 19.58
N ASP A 105 -8.04 -3.25 20.07
CA ASP A 105 -8.67 -4.56 19.84
C ASP A 105 -8.95 -4.81 18.36
N ARG A 106 -9.37 -3.78 17.63
CA ARG A 106 -9.53 -3.82 16.17
C ARG A 106 -8.22 -4.10 15.45
N LEU A 107 -7.12 -3.45 15.85
CA LEU A 107 -5.79 -3.70 15.28
C LEU A 107 -5.39 -5.16 15.50
N ILE A 108 -5.43 -5.64 16.74
CA ILE A 108 -5.03 -7.00 17.12
C ILE A 108 -5.84 -8.04 16.34
N SER A 109 -7.16 -7.88 16.29
CA SER A 109 -8.05 -8.81 15.57
C SER A 109 -7.79 -8.80 14.06
N LEU A 110 -7.62 -7.61 13.47
CA LEU A 110 -7.38 -7.45 12.04
C LEU A 110 -6.02 -7.99 11.61
N SER A 111 -4.96 -7.70 12.37
CA SER A 111 -3.60 -8.17 12.06
C SER A 111 -3.47 -9.69 12.21
N ARG A 112 -4.05 -10.28 13.26
CA ARG A 112 -4.16 -11.74 13.42
C ARG A 112 -4.90 -12.40 12.26
N SER A 113 -5.98 -11.78 11.80
CA SER A 113 -6.75 -12.31 10.67
C SER A 113 -6.03 -12.17 9.33
N ASP A 114 -5.10 -11.21 9.17
CA ASP A 114 -4.28 -11.04 7.96
C ASP A 114 -3.05 -11.96 7.94
N VAL A 115 -2.56 -12.44 9.10
CA VAL A 115 -1.52 -13.50 9.14
C VAL A 115 -2.11 -14.91 8.98
N ASP A 116 -3.37 -15.12 9.38
CA ASP A 116 -4.07 -16.40 9.27
C ASP A 116 -4.42 -16.74 7.80
N PRO A 117 -3.92 -17.85 7.23
CA PRO A 117 -4.15 -18.20 5.82
C PRO A 117 -5.62 -18.34 5.40
N VAL A 118 -6.50 -18.76 6.31
CA VAL A 118 -7.93 -18.97 6.02
C VAL A 118 -8.68 -17.64 6.15
N ARG A 119 -8.44 -16.91 7.23
CA ARG A 119 -9.15 -15.65 7.51
C ARG A 119 -8.71 -14.52 6.59
N ARG A 120 -7.48 -14.58 6.06
CA ARG A 120 -6.92 -13.56 5.17
C ARG A 120 -7.65 -13.42 3.84
N VAL A 121 -8.15 -14.52 3.27
CA VAL A 121 -8.76 -14.53 1.92
C VAL A 121 -9.94 -13.57 1.79
N PRO A 122 -10.97 -13.60 2.65
CA PRO A 122 -12.04 -12.62 2.58
C PRO A 122 -11.55 -11.18 2.86
N LEU A 123 -10.45 -10.99 3.61
CA LEU A 123 -9.88 -9.67 3.85
C LEU A 123 -9.29 -9.08 2.57
N VAL A 124 -8.43 -9.81 1.87
CA VAL A 124 -7.77 -9.31 0.65
C VAL A 124 -8.73 -9.13 -0.51
N ASN A 125 -9.82 -9.90 -0.53
CA ASN A 125 -10.89 -9.80 -1.50
C ASN A 125 -12.00 -8.81 -1.11
N SER A 126 -11.87 -8.14 0.05
CA SER A 126 -12.86 -7.15 0.47
C SER A 126 -12.91 -5.96 -0.48
N SER A 127 -14.14 -5.51 -0.74
CA SER A 127 -14.42 -4.32 -1.55
C SER A 127 -14.12 -3.04 -0.77
N TYR A 128 -13.76 -1.99 -1.48
CA TYR A 128 -13.67 -0.65 -0.93
C TYR A 128 -15.09 -0.11 -0.69
N SER A 129 -15.36 0.41 0.50
CA SER A 129 -16.67 0.95 0.88
C SER A 129 -16.69 2.48 0.74
N LEU A 130 -17.81 3.03 0.29
CA LEU A 130 -18.07 4.48 0.28
C LEU A 130 -18.95 4.92 1.47
N ALA A 131 -19.12 4.05 2.46
CA ALA A 131 -19.96 4.35 3.62
C ALA A 131 -19.40 5.56 4.40
N PRO A 132 -20.27 6.47 4.89
CA PRO A 132 -19.86 7.66 5.63
C PRO A 132 -18.98 7.34 6.87
N ASP A 133 -19.25 6.22 7.52
CA ASP A 133 -18.59 5.82 8.78
C ASP A 133 -17.13 5.37 8.61
N THR A 134 -16.63 5.28 7.38
CA THR A 134 -15.25 4.84 7.11
C THR A 134 -14.20 5.87 7.52
N ALA A 135 -14.60 7.15 7.64
CA ALA A 135 -13.79 8.27 8.08
C ALA A 135 -14.63 9.19 8.99
N PRO A 136 -14.83 8.83 10.26
CA PRO A 136 -15.63 9.63 11.17
C PRO A 136 -15.03 11.02 11.38
N ALA A 137 -15.84 11.99 11.79
CA ALA A 137 -15.31 13.31 12.16
C ALA A 137 -14.41 13.21 13.40
N TRP A 138 -13.37 14.05 13.46
CA TRP A 138 -12.51 14.17 14.64
C TRP A 138 -13.32 14.55 15.88
N LYS A 139 -13.13 13.82 16.99
CA LYS A 139 -13.80 14.08 18.26
C LYS A 139 -12.78 14.53 19.30
N PRO A 140 -12.74 15.81 19.70
CA PRO A 140 -11.80 16.25 20.74
C PRO A 140 -11.98 15.45 22.02
N ARG A 141 -10.89 14.86 22.56
CA ARG A 141 -10.96 14.25 23.89
C ARG A 141 -11.00 15.36 24.94
N ARG A 142 -11.86 15.20 25.96
CA ARG A 142 -11.82 16.09 27.13
C ARG A 142 -10.44 15.97 27.78
N PRO A 143 -9.77 17.07 28.13
CA PRO A 143 -8.51 17.00 28.87
C PRO A 143 -8.75 16.20 30.15
N ARG A 144 -8.12 15.04 30.30
CA ARG A 144 -8.05 14.39 31.61
C ARG A 144 -7.13 15.27 32.43
N HIS A 145 -7.66 15.93 33.46
CA HIS A 145 -6.89 16.81 34.35
C HIS A 145 -5.69 16.05 34.93
N GLY A 146 -4.53 16.24 34.32
CA GLY A 146 -3.22 15.80 34.80
C GLY A 146 -2.28 16.97 34.56
N ARG A 147 -1.70 17.50 35.65
CA ARG A 147 -0.89 18.72 35.68
C ARG A 147 0.06 18.82 34.47
N LEU A 148 0.00 19.95 33.77
CA LEU A 148 1.02 20.37 32.80
C LEU A 148 2.36 20.47 33.55
N ARG A 149 3.24 19.49 33.35
CA ARG A 149 4.65 19.60 33.76
C ARG A 149 5.41 20.30 32.63
N GLY A 150 6.15 21.35 33.00
CA GLY A 150 6.81 22.32 32.12
C GLY A 150 7.86 21.75 31.15
N PRO A 151 8.52 22.64 30.38
CA PRO A 151 9.44 22.27 29.30
C PRO A 151 10.80 21.84 29.88
N GLY A 152 10.85 20.63 30.44
CA GLY A 152 12.09 19.87 30.58
C GLY A 152 12.26 18.99 29.36
N THR A 153 13.47 18.88 28.84
CA THR A 153 13.90 17.95 27.79
C THR A 153 13.29 16.57 28.03
N ARG A 154 12.17 16.28 27.37
CA ARG A 154 11.51 14.97 27.45
C ARG A 154 12.41 13.99 26.69
N SER A 155 13.20 13.22 27.44
CA SER A 155 13.73 11.98 26.89
C SER A 155 12.55 11.11 26.46
N MET A 156 12.59 10.62 25.23
CA MET A 156 11.56 9.73 24.71
C MET A 156 11.49 8.46 25.56
N PRO A 157 10.29 7.95 25.90
CA PRO A 157 10.21 6.69 26.63
C PRO A 157 10.88 5.57 25.83
N GLU A 158 11.70 4.75 26.51
CA GLU A 158 12.42 3.62 25.90
C GLU A 158 11.50 2.69 25.10
N GLN A 159 10.25 2.50 25.55
CA GLN A 159 9.26 1.64 24.87
C GLN A 159 8.85 2.16 23.49
N VAL A 160 9.07 3.45 23.20
CA VAL A 160 8.66 4.10 21.95
C VAL A 160 9.80 4.10 20.92
N LEU A 161 11.06 4.00 21.36
CA LEU A 161 12.22 4.06 20.47
C LEU A 161 12.19 2.97 19.39
N PRO A 162 11.97 1.67 19.71
CA PRO A 162 11.90 0.63 18.68
C PRO A 162 10.77 0.86 17.68
N LEU A 163 9.62 1.40 18.14
CA LEU A 163 8.48 1.68 17.26
C LEU A 163 8.83 2.75 16.21
N ARG A 164 9.55 3.80 16.61
CA ARG A 164 10.00 4.87 15.71
C ARG A 164 11.07 4.39 14.75
N GLU A 165 12.02 3.59 15.21
CA GLU A 165 13.04 2.97 14.36
C GLU A 165 12.40 2.07 13.30
N MET A 166 11.48 1.20 13.69
CA MET A 166 10.76 0.34 12.76
C MET A 166 9.89 1.14 11.80
N SER A 167 9.27 2.23 12.25
CA SER A 167 8.53 3.16 11.39
C SER A 167 9.43 3.76 10.30
N GLN A 168 10.65 4.16 10.65
CA GLN A 168 11.63 4.65 9.68
C GLN A 168 12.07 3.54 8.69
N VAL A 169 12.35 2.33 9.19
CA VAL A 169 12.75 1.18 8.37
C VAL A 169 11.68 0.84 7.33
N PHE A 170 10.40 0.72 7.74
CA PHE A 170 9.32 0.38 6.82
C PHE A 170 9.01 1.51 5.84
N ALA A 171 9.12 2.77 6.25
CA ALA A 171 9.00 3.91 5.33
C ALA A 171 10.07 3.87 4.23
N ASP A 172 11.33 3.64 4.59
CA ASP A 172 12.43 3.59 3.64
C ASP A 172 12.31 2.40 2.68
N LEU A 173 11.99 1.21 3.21
CA LEU A 173 11.74 0.02 2.38
C LEU A 173 10.59 0.23 1.39
N MET A 174 9.50 0.86 1.81
CA MET A 174 8.37 1.18 0.93
C MET A 174 8.81 2.11 -0.22
N GLU A 175 9.57 3.16 0.07
CA GLU A 175 10.03 4.10 -0.96
C GLU A 175 11.07 3.49 -1.93
N ARG A 176 11.89 2.54 -1.48
CA ARG A 176 12.91 1.88 -2.34
C ARG A 176 12.39 0.67 -3.11
N ARG A 177 11.44 -0.09 -2.56
CA ARG A 177 11.02 -1.41 -3.12
C ARG A 177 9.52 -1.49 -3.45
N GLY A 178 8.72 -0.51 -3.05
CA GLY A 178 7.25 -0.51 -3.18
C GLY A 178 6.56 -1.20 -2.01
N GLY A 179 5.33 -0.79 -1.72
CA GLY A 179 4.64 -1.16 -0.47
C GLY A 179 4.22 -2.62 -0.34
N ALA A 180 4.24 -3.45 -1.39
CA ALA A 180 4.00 -4.89 -1.22
C ALA A 180 5.24 -5.62 -0.66
N HIS A 181 6.44 -5.05 -0.77
CA HIS A 181 7.63 -5.58 -0.13
C HIS A 181 7.58 -5.34 1.39
N ALA A 182 8.05 -6.29 2.20
CA ALA A 182 8.06 -6.23 3.68
C ALA A 182 6.69 -6.04 4.38
N ARG A 183 5.56 -5.98 3.64
CA ARG A 183 4.21 -5.79 4.21
C ARG A 183 3.90 -6.84 5.28
N SER A 184 4.14 -8.11 5.00
CA SER A 184 3.88 -9.19 5.97
C SER A 184 4.74 -9.10 7.23
N ALA A 185 5.96 -8.56 7.12
CA ALA A 185 6.82 -8.33 8.28
C ALA A 185 6.24 -7.24 9.19
N LEU A 186 5.72 -6.15 8.62
CA LEU A 186 5.02 -5.11 9.39
C LEU A 186 3.72 -5.64 10.03
N VAL A 187 2.97 -6.51 9.34
CA VAL A 187 1.79 -7.16 9.96
C VAL A 187 2.20 -8.00 11.16
N ALA A 188 3.27 -8.79 11.05
CA ALA A 188 3.78 -9.60 12.16
C ALA A 188 4.23 -8.72 13.32
N TYR A 189 5.04 -7.69 13.06
CA TYR A 189 5.49 -6.72 14.08
C TYR A 189 4.32 -6.04 14.80
N LEU A 190 3.27 -5.65 14.06
CA LEU A 190 2.07 -5.09 14.68
C LEU A 190 1.31 -6.12 15.54
N THR A 191 1.29 -7.39 15.12
CA THR A 191 0.57 -8.48 15.77
C THR A 191 1.26 -8.96 17.05
N ASP A 192 2.58 -8.99 17.05
CA ASP A 192 3.38 -9.60 18.11
C ASP A 192 3.87 -8.52 19.08
N ASP A 193 4.68 -7.57 18.59
CA ASP A 193 5.33 -6.56 19.42
C ASP A 193 4.39 -5.40 19.82
N VAL A 194 3.76 -4.76 18.83
CA VAL A 194 2.97 -3.54 19.09
C VAL A 194 1.69 -3.86 19.86
N SER A 195 1.07 -5.00 19.55
CA SER A 195 -0.13 -5.47 20.25
C SER A 195 0.12 -5.67 21.75
N HIS A 196 1.28 -6.22 22.13
CA HIS A 196 1.66 -6.38 23.54
C HIS A 196 1.80 -5.02 24.25
N LEU A 197 2.43 -4.04 23.59
CA LEU A 197 2.57 -2.70 24.14
C LEU A 197 1.21 -1.98 24.31
N LEU A 198 0.27 -2.18 23.39
CA LEU A 198 -1.05 -1.53 23.45
C LEU A 198 -1.93 -2.02 24.61
N ILE A 199 -1.76 -3.27 25.04
CA ILE A 199 -2.53 -3.87 26.14
C ILE A 199 -1.82 -3.71 27.50
N THR A 200 -0.53 -3.40 27.50
CA THR A 200 0.25 -3.24 28.73
C THR A 200 -0.16 -1.96 29.47
N PRO A 201 -0.47 -2.01 30.79
CA PRO A 201 -0.76 -0.82 31.56
C PRO A 201 0.43 0.15 31.59
N MET A 202 0.20 1.42 31.26
CA MET A 202 1.22 2.46 31.22
C MET A 202 0.68 3.81 31.71
N GLY A 203 1.59 4.69 32.15
CA GLY A 203 1.23 6.07 32.44
C GLY A 203 0.71 6.82 31.21
N CYS A 204 -0.20 7.79 31.41
CA CYS A 204 -0.92 8.47 30.34
C CYS A 204 -0.03 9.04 29.22
N ALA A 205 1.12 9.62 29.58
CA ALA A 205 2.05 10.22 28.61
C ALA A 205 2.70 9.16 27.72
N VAL A 206 3.22 8.07 28.29
CA VAL A 206 3.86 6.97 27.55
C VAL A 206 2.82 6.26 26.68
N ARG A 207 1.62 6.00 27.24
CA ARG A 207 0.51 5.42 26.49
C ARG A 207 0.16 6.25 25.26
N ARG A 208 0.14 7.59 25.37
CA ARG A 208 -0.12 8.48 24.23
C ARG A 208 0.90 8.27 23.11
N GLU A 209 2.19 8.28 23.44
CA GLU A 209 3.28 8.09 22.46
C GLU A 209 3.27 6.70 21.82
N VAL A 210 2.95 5.64 22.58
CA VAL A 210 2.78 4.29 22.05
C VAL A 210 1.60 4.22 21.08
N PHE A 211 0.46 4.83 21.42
CA PHE A 211 -0.69 4.88 20.50
C PHE A 211 -0.44 5.74 19.25
N THR A 212 0.30 6.85 19.36
CA THR A 212 0.76 7.63 18.20
C THR A 212 1.63 6.76 17.29
N SER A 213 2.63 6.07 17.84
CA SER A 213 3.54 5.22 17.06
C SER A 213 2.81 4.02 16.44
N ALA A 214 1.85 3.43 17.16
CA ALA A 214 0.99 2.39 16.62
C ALA A 214 0.09 2.90 15.48
N ALA A 215 -0.45 4.13 15.59
CA ALA A 215 -1.22 4.76 14.51
C ALA A 215 -0.35 5.00 13.27
N GLU A 216 0.89 5.47 13.45
CA GLU A 216 1.87 5.68 12.38
C GLU A 216 2.24 4.38 11.66
N LEU A 217 2.59 3.32 12.40
CA LEU A 217 2.89 2.00 11.83
C LEU A 217 1.66 1.38 11.13
N THR A 218 0.47 1.53 11.72
CA THR A 218 -0.79 1.05 11.11
C THR A 218 -1.12 1.82 9.83
N HIS A 219 -0.86 3.13 9.80
CA HIS A 219 -0.97 3.95 8.60
C HIS A 219 -0.01 3.48 7.50
N GLN A 220 1.24 3.19 7.83
CA GLN A 220 2.22 2.63 6.89
C GLN A 220 1.75 1.28 6.35
N LEU A 221 1.25 0.39 7.21
CA LEU A 221 0.70 -0.89 6.80
C LEU A 221 -0.48 -0.71 5.84
N ALA A 222 -1.36 0.25 6.11
CA ALA A 222 -2.49 0.57 5.23
C ALA A 222 -2.01 1.03 3.84
N ARG A 223 -1.02 1.93 3.77
CA ARG A 223 -0.40 2.36 2.51
C ARG A 223 0.27 1.20 1.77
N MET A 224 1.01 0.35 2.48
CA MET A 224 1.64 -0.86 1.93
C MET A 224 0.61 -1.85 1.38
N THR A 225 -0.53 -1.97 2.06
CA THR A 225 -1.66 -2.82 1.65
C THR A 225 -2.39 -2.26 0.43
N MET A 226 -2.53 -0.93 0.34
CA MET A 226 -3.03 -0.25 -0.86
C MET A 226 -2.08 -0.50 -2.04
N ASP A 227 -0.77 -0.32 -1.84
CA ASP A 227 0.27 -0.58 -2.84
C ASP A 227 0.28 -2.04 -3.31
N ALA A 228 -0.08 -2.99 -2.44
CA ALA A 228 -0.22 -4.41 -2.78
C ALA A 228 -1.49 -4.72 -3.59
N GLY A 229 -2.41 -3.76 -3.74
CA GLY A 229 -3.64 -3.92 -4.51
C GLY A 229 -4.83 -4.49 -3.74
N TYR A 230 -4.86 -4.33 -2.40
CA TYR A 230 -5.95 -4.78 -1.53
C TYR A 230 -6.73 -3.60 -0.94
N PRO A 231 -7.55 -2.88 -1.73
CA PRO A 231 -8.11 -1.60 -1.30
C PRO A 231 -9.11 -1.69 -0.13
N GLY A 232 -9.94 -2.74 -0.05
CA GLY A 232 -10.85 -2.91 1.10
C GLY A 232 -10.08 -3.17 2.41
N LEU A 233 -9.04 -4.00 2.36
CA LEU A 233 -8.17 -4.25 3.52
C LEU A 233 -7.38 -3.00 3.91
N ALA A 234 -6.87 -2.25 2.93
CA ALA A 234 -6.19 -0.98 3.18
C ALA A 234 -7.12 0.02 3.89
N GLN A 235 -8.38 0.12 3.46
CA GLN A 235 -9.37 0.98 4.11
C GLN A 235 -9.58 0.59 5.58
N ARG A 236 -9.68 -0.71 5.89
CA ARG A 236 -9.82 -1.19 7.26
C ARG A 236 -8.62 -0.84 8.14
N TYR A 237 -7.39 -0.95 7.61
CA TYR A 237 -6.21 -0.51 8.33
C TYR A 237 -6.17 1.01 8.50
N PHE A 238 -6.57 1.81 7.50
CA PHE A 238 -6.69 3.26 7.65
C PHE A 238 -7.71 3.65 8.73
N THR A 239 -8.91 3.06 8.72
CA THR A 239 -9.92 3.31 9.77
C THR A 239 -9.41 2.89 11.16
N THR A 240 -8.62 1.82 11.24
CA THR A 240 -7.96 1.41 12.50
C THR A 240 -6.92 2.44 12.94
N ALA A 241 -6.09 2.94 12.02
CA ALA A 241 -5.12 4.01 12.30
C ALA A 241 -5.80 5.30 12.78
N LEU A 242 -6.94 5.69 12.18
CA LEU A 242 -7.75 6.82 12.66
C LEU A 242 -8.22 6.61 14.11
N GLY A 243 -8.66 5.40 14.46
CA GLY A 243 -9.05 5.06 15.81
C GLY A 243 -7.90 5.15 16.82
N LEU A 244 -6.71 4.68 16.44
CA LEU A 244 -5.50 4.76 17.28
C LEU A 244 -5.04 6.22 17.45
N ALA A 245 -5.07 7.01 16.38
CA ALA A 245 -4.78 8.43 16.39
C ALA A 245 -5.74 9.22 17.31
N GLN A 246 -7.02 8.88 17.24
CA GLN A 246 -8.06 9.45 18.10
C GLN A 246 -7.83 9.10 19.58
N GLU A 247 -7.38 7.88 19.87
CA GLU A 247 -7.02 7.44 21.22
C GLU A 247 -5.73 8.14 21.72
N ALA A 248 -4.78 8.41 20.82
CA ALA A 248 -3.58 9.21 21.09
C ALA A 248 -3.84 10.73 21.19
N ASP A 249 -5.04 11.21 20.87
CA ASP A 249 -5.31 12.65 20.68
C ASP A 249 -4.30 13.29 19.71
N ASP A 250 -3.95 12.57 18.65
CA ASP A 250 -2.98 12.99 17.63
C ASP A 250 -3.69 13.37 16.33
N ARG A 251 -3.97 14.68 16.20
CA ARG A 251 -4.64 15.24 15.01
C ARG A 251 -3.78 15.14 13.75
N ARG A 252 -2.46 15.15 13.90
CA ARG A 252 -1.53 15.16 12.77
C ARG A 252 -1.62 13.84 12.02
N ILE A 253 -1.41 12.72 12.72
CA ILE A 253 -1.48 11.40 12.08
C ILE A 253 -2.90 11.08 11.61
N TYR A 254 -3.94 11.61 12.28
CA TYR A 254 -5.32 11.52 11.82
C TYR A 254 -5.51 12.19 10.45
N ALA A 255 -5.10 13.46 10.31
CA ALA A 255 -5.19 14.21 9.06
C ALA A 255 -4.35 13.58 7.94
N ILE A 256 -3.11 13.14 8.24
CA ILE A 256 -2.25 12.41 7.30
C ILE A 256 -2.93 11.13 6.80
N THR A 257 -3.63 10.42 7.69
CA THR A 257 -4.37 9.21 7.35
C THR A 257 -5.57 9.50 6.45
N LEU A 258 -6.37 10.52 6.76
CA LEU A 258 -7.47 10.97 5.89
C LEU A 258 -6.98 11.37 4.49
N ARG A 259 -5.85 12.08 4.41
CA ARG A 259 -5.20 12.42 3.14
C ARG A 259 -4.80 11.17 2.35
N ALA A 260 -4.26 10.14 3.00
CA ALA A 260 -3.92 8.89 2.33
C ALA A 260 -5.17 8.14 1.84
N MET A 261 -6.27 8.17 2.60
CA MET A 261 -7.56 7.64 2.14
C MET A 261 -8.11 8.42 0.94
N SER A 262 -7.95 9.75 0.90
CA SER A 262 -8.29 10.58 -0.26
C SER A 262 -7.52 10.15 -1.51
N LEU A 263 -6.20 9.93 -1.37
CA LEU A 263 -5.37 9.41 -2.46
C LEU A 263 -5.85 8.04 -2.95
N GLN A 264 -6.21 7.14 -2.03
CA GLN A 264 -6.77 5.83 -2.36
C GLN A 264 -8.08 5.96 -3.15
N ALA A 265 -9.00 6.82 -2.70
CA ALA A 265 -10.27 7.08 -3.38
C ALA A 265 -10.06 7.65 -4.79
N LEU A 266 -9.10 8.56 -4.98
CA LEU A 266 -8.74 9.07 -6.32
C LEU A 266 -8.22 7.95 -7.23
N HIS A 267 -7.34 7.08 -6.74
CA HIS A 267 -6.82 5.97 -7.54
C HIS A 267 -7.92 4.97 -7.95
N LEU A 268 -9.00 4.89 -7.18
CA LEU A 268 -10.17 4.06 -7.48
C LEU A 268 -11.23 4.78 -8.33
N GLY A 269 -11.04 6.07 -8.64
CA GLY A 269 -11.97 6.89 -9.44
C GLY A 269 -13.11 7.54 -8.66
N PHE A 270 -13.14 7.42 -7.34
CA PHE A 270 -14.18 8.02 -6.49
C PHE A 270 -13.85 9.49 -6.16
N HIS A 271 -13.89 10.37 -7.16
CA HIS A 271 -13.41 11.76 -7.05
C HIS A 271 -14.13 12.57 -5.96
N GLN A 272 -15.46 12.45 -5.86
CA GLN A 272 -16.24 13.19 -4.85
C GLN A 272 -15.88 12.76 -3.43
N HIS A 273 -15.76 11.45 -3.20
CA HIS A 273 -15.36 10.91 -1.91
C HIS A 273 -13.92 11.29 -1.56
N ALA A 274 -13.02 11.28 -2.54
CA ALA A 274 -11.65 11.73 -2.35
C ALA A 274 -11.56 13.20 -1.93
N TRP A 275 -12.39 14.07 -2.53
CA TRP A 275 -12.48 15.47 -2.13
C TRP A 275 -12.98 15.61 -0.69
N GLN A 276 -14.07 14.93 -0.31
CA GLN A 276 -14.59 14.95 1.07
C GLN A 276 -13.54 14.52 2.10
N LEU A 277 -12.78 13.47 1.81
CA LEU A 277 -11.69 13.00 2.67
C LEU A 277 -10.55 14.02 2.79
N ALA A 278 -10.16 14.66 1.67
CA ALA A 278 -9.11 15.68 1.68
C ALA A 278 -9.55 16.93 2.44
N ASP A 279 -10.79 17.36 2.28
CA ASP A 279 -11.35 18.50 2.98
C ASP A 279 -11.45 18.25 4.49
N THR A 280 -11.93 17.06 4.88
CA THR A 280 -11.95 16.62 6.28
C THR A 280 -10.54 16.56 6.87
N ALA A 281 -9.54 16.12 6.08
CA ALA A 281 -8.15 16.10 6.51
C ALA A 281 -7.63 17.50 6.84
N THR A 282 -7.88 18.47 5.97
CA THR A 282 -7.49 19.88 6.20
C THR A 282 -8.27 20.54 7.33
N ALA A 283 -9.55 20.21 7.53
CA ALA A 283 -10.34 20.73 8.64
C ALA A 283 -9.92 20.13 10.00
N THR A 284 -9.43 18.88 9.98
CA THR A 284 -8.91 18.21 11.19
C THR A 284 -7.55 18.77 11.60
N ALA A 285 -6.74 19.20 10.64
CA ALA A 285 -5.50 19.92 10.89
C ALA A 285 -5.83 21.21 11.66
N GLY A 286 -5.49 21.22 12.95
CA GLY A 286 -5.76 22.37 13.82
C GLY A 286 -4.92 23.60 13.47
N PRO A 287 -5.17 24.75 14.12
CA PRO A 287 -4.44 25.99 13.87
C PRO A 287 -2.94 25.89 14.15
N SER A 288 -2.52 24.95 15.01
CA SER A 288 -1.12 24.70 15.37
C SER A 288 -0.45 23.63 14.49
N THR A 289 -1.02 23.30 13.33
CA THR A 289 -0.44 22.30 12.42
C THR A 289 0.86 22.84 11.83
N ASP A 290 1.89 21.99 11.84
CA ASP A 290 3.19 22.27 11.22
C ASP A 290 3.03 22.67 9.73
N PRO A 291 3.78 23.68 9.24
CA PRO A 291 3.68 24.14 7.86
C PRO A 291 3.93 23.06 6.80
N SER A 292 4.86 22.13 7.02
CA SER A 292 5.15 21.02 6.09
C SER A 292 3.95 20.07 5.99
N THR A 293 3.35 19.74 7.14
CA THR A 293 2.13 18.94 7.21
C THR A 293 0.98 19.65 6.49
N LEU A 294 0.79 20.94 6.72
CA LEU A 294 -0.28 21.69 6.06
C LEU A 294 -0.09 21.75 4.53
N ALA A 295 1.14 22.00 4.06
CA ALA A 295 1.47 21.94 2.63
C ALA A 295 1.15 20.56 2.03
N PHE A 296 1.49 19.49 2.75
CA PHE A 296 1.21 18.11 2.35
C PHE A 296 -0.29 17.82 2.20
N LEU A 297 -1.11 18.28 3.14
CA LEU A 297 -2.57 18.13 3.12
C LEU A 297 -3.20 18.95 1.97
N LEU A 298 -2.85 20.23 1.86
CA LEU A 298 -3.36 21.13 0.83
C LEU A 298 -3.02 20.67 -0.58
N SER A 299 -1.81 20.13 -0.80
CA SER A 299 -1.41 19.56 -2.09
C SER A 299 -2.36 18.47 -2.58
N GLN A 300 -2.82 17.58 -1.67
CA GLN A 300 -3.78 16.53 -2.02
C GLN A 300 -5.18 17.10 -2.27
N ARG A 301 -5.61 18.09 -1.46
CA ARG A 301 -6.92 18.73 -1.63
C ARG A 301 -6.99 19.51 -2.94
N ALA A 302 -5.91 20.15 -3.37
CA ALA A 302 -5.78 20.76 -4.68
C ALA A 302 -6.02 19.76 -5.83
N VAL A 303 -5.40 18.58 -5.77
CA VAL A 303 -5.62 17.52 -6.77
C VAL A 303 -7.07 17.04 -6.76
N ALA A 304 -7.67 16.88 -5.58
CA ALA A 304 -9.06 16.48 -5.47
C ALA A 304 -10.01 17.54 -6.04
N HIS A 305 -9.82 18.83 -5.71
CA HIS A 305 -10.57 19.95 -6.28
C HIS A 305 -10.45 20.01 -7.79
N ALA A 306 -9.24 19.84 -8.34
CA ALA A 306 -9.02 19.82 -9.78
C ALA A 306 -9.82 18.70 -10.46
N ARG A 307 -9.85 17.50 -9.86
CA ARG A 307 -10.61 16.34 -10.38
C ARG A 307 -12.13 16.49 -10.29
N THR A 308 -12.61 17.32 -9.37
CA THR A 308 -14.04 17.65 -9.22
C THR A 308 -14.42 18.97 -9.88
N ARG A 309 -13.54 19.57 -10.73
CA ARG A 309 -13.76 20.84 -11.46
C ARG A 309 -13.94 22.08 -10.58
N HIS A 310 -13.39 22.07 -9.36
CA HIS A 310 -13.32 23.23 -8.46
C HIS A 310 -12.04 24.04 -8.72
N HIS A 311 -11.97 24.70 -9.88
CA HIS A 311 -10.72 25.32 -10.39
C HIS A 311 -10.11 26.36 -9.43
N ARG A 312 -10.93 27.30 -8.94
CA ARG A 312 -10.46 28.38 -8.06
C ARG A 312 -9.88 27.83 -6.76
N GLN A 313 -10.57 26.88 -6.14
CA GLN A 313 -10.12 26.23 -4.91
C GLN A 313 -8.83 25.43 -5.14
N ALA A 314 -8.71 24.72 -6.27
CA ALA A 314 -7.50 23.98 -6.60
C ALA A 314 -6.26 24.90 -6.69
N ILE A 315 -6.37 26.02 -7.41
CA ILE A 315 -5.27 26.99 -7.53
C ILE A 315 -4.95 27.64 -6.17
N SER A 316 -5.97 28.02 -5.40
CA SER A 316 -5.79 28.59 -4.06
C SER A 316 -5.04 27.62 -3.13
N ASP A 317 -5.38 26.34 -3.16
CA ASP A 317 -4.71 25.32 -2.37
C ASP A 317 -3.26 25.09 -2.81
N LEU A 318 -2.96 25.12 -4.12
CA LEU A 318 -1.59 25.01 -4.63
C LEU A 318 -0.72 26.17 -4.16
N VAL A 319 -1.18 27.41 -4.33
CA VAL A 319 -0.45 28.62 -3.90
C VAL A 319 -0.21 28.59 -2.39
N THR A 320 -1.23 28.22 -1.62
CA THR A 320 -1.09 28.12 -0.16
C THR A 320 -0.13 26.99 0.23
N ALA A 321 -0.18 25.84 -0.45
CA ALA A 321 0.73 24.73 -0.18
C ALA A 321 2.20 25.10 -0.44
N GLU A 322 2.48 25.81 -1.54
CA GLU A 322 3.84 26.29 -1.87
C GLU A 322 4.35 27.26 -0.81
N ALA A 323 3.57 28.29 -0.46
CA ALA A 323 3.96 29.25 0.58
C ALA A 323 4.21 28.59 1.95
N ARG A 324 3.40 27.58 2.33
CA ARG A 324 3.59 26.83 3.58
C ARG A 324 4.82 25.94 3.54
N TYR A 325 5.14 25.38 2.38
CA TYR A 325 6.36 24.58 2.21
C TYR A 325 7.61 25.45 2.37
N GLU A 326 7.64 26.64 1.76
CA GLU A 326 8.79 27.56 1.81
C GLU A 326 9.05 28.09 3.23
N GLY A 327 8.01 28.27 4.02
CA GLY A 327 8.11 28.65 5.44
C GLY A 327 8.40 27.49 6.40
N ALA A 328 8.51 26.24 5.92
CA ALA A 328 8.71 25.07 6.78
C ALA A 328 10.20 24.83 7.08
N THR A 329 10.52 24.61 8.36
CA THR A 329 11.84 24.10 8.75
C THR A 329 11.93 22.62 8.43
N SER A 330 13.03 22.17 7.82
CA SER A 330 13.22 20.76 7.48
C SER A 330 13.28 19.90 8.75
N SER A 331 12.31 19.00 8.91
CA SER A 331 12.36 17.94 9.93
C SER A 331 12.81 16.62 9.33
N ALA A 332 13.35 15.73 10.16
CA ALA A 332 13.77 14.39 9.78
C ALA A 332 12.75 13.37 10.30
N GLY A 333 11.96 12.79 9.40
CA GLY A 333 11.00 11.74 9.76
C GLY A 333 10.01 11.43 8.63
N PRO A 334 9.40 10.24 8.62
CA PRO A 334 8.47 9.83 7.56
C PRO A 334 7.10 10.51 7.69
N PHE A 335 6.82 11.13 8.85
CA PHE A 335 5.58 11.86 9.14
C PHE A 335 5.79 13.36 9.40
N ASP A 336 7.06 13.80 9.45
CA ASP A 336 7.44 15.17 9.80
C ASP A 336 8.00 15.96 8.60
N SER A 337 8.22 15.28 7.47
CA SER A 337 8.80 15.88 6.28
C SER A 337 7.89 15.71 5.06
N TYR A 338 7.80 16.78 4.28
CA TYR A 338 7.27 16.72 2.91
C TYR A 338 8.42 16.97 1.94
N PRO A 339 8.81 16.01 1.09
CA PRO A 339 9.87 16.23 0.11
C PRO A 339 9.42 17.18 -1.02
N ARG A 340 10.29 18.09 -1.47
CA ARG A 340 10.02 19.01 -2.60
C ARG A 340 9.52 18.28 -3.86
N ALA A 341 10.19 17.18 -4.23
CA ALA A 341 9.78 16.35 -5.35
C ALA A 341 8.35 15.78 -5.22
N GLY A 342 7.85 15.62 -3.98
CA GLY A 342 6.47 15.24 -3.67
C GLY A 342 5.47 16.37 -3.91
N LEU A 343 5.82 17.59 -3.50
CA LEU A 343 5.06 18.80 -3.78
C LEU A 343 4.92 19.03 -5.27
N ASP A 344 6.03 19.04 -6.00
CA ASP A 344 6.03 19.28 -7.45
C ASP A 344 5.23 18.19 -8.20
N PHE A 345 5.26 16.95 -7.71
CA PHE A 345 4.43 15.86 -8.26
C PHE A 345 2.94 16.16 -8.10
N GLN A 346 2.49 16.55 -6.90
CA GLN A 346 1.08 16.87 -6.65
C GLN A 346 0.63 18.11 -7.43
N ARG A 347 1.50 19.14 -7.50
CA ARG A 347 1.30 20.33 -8.32
C ARG A 347 1.05 19.96 -9.78
N GLY A 348 1.93 19.13 -10.35
CA GLY A 348 1.78 18.64 -11.72
C GLY A 348 0.50 17.83 -11.95
N LEU A 349 0.09 17.00 -10.98
CA LEU A 349 -1.19 16.27 -11.06
C LEU A 349 -2.40 17.20 -11.06
N ALA A 350 -2.39 18.23 -10.22
CA ALA A 350 -3.48 19.20 -10.12
C ALA A 350 -3.56 20.04 -11.40
N LEU A 351 -2.46 20.64 -11.83
CA LEU A 351 -2.40 21.47 -13.04
C LEU A 351 -2.85 20.71 -14.29
N HIS A 352 -2.40 19.45 -14.45
CA HIS A 352 -2.84 18.62 -15.56
C HIS A 352 -4.36 18.36 -15.52
N ALA A 353 -4.92 18.13 -14.33
CA ALA A 353 -6.36 17.94 -14.17
C ALA A 353 -7.16 19.24 -14.41
N LEU A 354 -6.56 20.41 -14.23
CA LEU A 354 -7.13 21.71 -14.57
C LEU A 354 -7.01 22.06 -16.06
N GLY A 355 -6.22 21.30 -16.83
CA GLY A 355 -5.98 21.54 -18.25
C GLY A 355 -4.71 22.35 -18.56
N ASP A 356 -4.01 22.86 -17.54
CA ASP A 356 -2.74 23.57 -17.71
C ASP A 356 -1.58 22.59 -17.92
N SER A 357 -1.51 22.10 -19.15
CA SER A 357 -0.59 21.02 -19.50
C SER A 357 0.87 21.47 -19.57
N ALA A 358 1.12 22.75 -19.87
CA ALA A 358 2.46 23.32 -19.90
C ALA A 358 3.06 23.36 -18.49
N GLN A 359 2.37 24.00 -17.54
CA GLN A 359 2.85 24.05 -16.15
C GLN A 359 2.85 22.67 -15.50
N ALA A 360 1.95 21.76 -15.90
CA ALA A 360 1.98 20.39 -15.42
C ALA A 360 3.25 19.63 -15.82
N VAL A 361 3.69 19.77 -17.08
CA VAL A 361 4.94 19.15 -17.54
C VAL A 361 6.14 19.72 -16.80
N GLU A 362 6.20 21.03 -16.61
CA GLU A 362 7.25 21.70 -15.84
C GLU A 362 7.33 21.16 -14.41
N ALA A 363 6.22 21.14 -13.68
CA ALA A 363 6.16 20.63 -12.31
C ALA A 363 6.53 19.14 -12.22
N LEU A 364 6.05 18.31 -13.14
CA LEU A 364 6.40 16.89 -13.17
C LEU A 364 7.88 16.66 -13.53
N THR A 365 8.47 17.52 -14.35
CA THR A 365 9.89 17.48 -14.70
C THR A 365 10.75 17.85 -13.50
N ALA A 366 10.40 18.92 -12.78
CA ALA A 366 11.04 19.30 -11.53
C ALA A 366 10.94 18.17 -10.48
N SER A 367 9.76 17.53 -10.37
CA SER A 367 9.56 16.36 -9.52
C SER A 367 10.53 15.23 -9.87
N VAL A 368 10.65 14.86 -11.14
CA VAL A 368 11.56 13.81 -11.60
C VAL A 368 13.03 14.16 -11.29
N ALA A 369 13.45 15.40 -11.58
CA ALA A 369 14.83 15.85 -11.37
C ALA A 369 15.25 15.80 -9.89
N ALA A 370 14.32 16.06 -8.96
CA ALA A 370 14.59 16.07 -7.53
C ALA A 370 14.50 14.69 -6.84
N ARG A 371 14.28 13.58 -7.57
CA ARG A 371 14.20 12.22 -6.99
C ARG A 371 15.56 11.54 -6.94
N ALA A 372 15.89 10.99 -5.77
CA ALA A 372 17.06 10.12 -5.60
C ALA A 372 16.92 8.81 -6.40
N GLY A 373 18.03 8.32 -6.96
CA GLY A 373 18.03 7.16 -7.88
C GLY A 373 17.64 5.81 -7.24
N ASP A 374 17.85 5.66 -5.93
CA ASP A 374 17.55 4.44 -5.17
C ASP A 374 16.11 4.38 -4.64
N ARG A 375 15.39 5.50 -4.61
CA ARG A 375 13.96 5.60 -4.24
C ARG A 375 13.07 5.23 -5.43
N HIS A 376 13.07 3.94 -5.79
CA HIS A 376 12.44 3.48 -7.03
C HIS A 376 10.91 3.71 -7.08
N ARG A 377 10.18 3.64 -5.96
CA ARG A 377 8.71 3.81 -5.94
C ARG A 377 8.30 5.19 -6.45
N PRO A 378 8.74 6.31 -5.83
CA PRO A 378 8.33 7.63 -6.28
C PRO A 378 8.91 7.96 -7.67
N SER A 379 10.13 7.53 -8.00
CA SER A 379 10.71 7.76 -9.34
C SER A 379 9.91 7.07 -10.45
N ALA A 380 9.50 5.81 -10.27
CA ALA A 380 8.67 5.11 -11.23
C ALA A 380 7.32 5.82 -11.44
N LEU A 381 6.64 6.25 -10.36
CA LEU A 381 5.35 6.91 -10.45
C LEU A 381 5.46 8.30 -11.12
N SER A 382 6.50 9.08 -10.79
CA SER A 382 6.77 10.37 -11.44
C SER A 382 7.04 10.22 -12.93
N HIS A 383 7.95 9.31 -13.32
CA HIS A 383 8.24 9.04 -14.73
C HIS A 383 7.03 8.54 -15.50
N ALA A 384 6.25 7.61 -14.93
CA ALA A 384 5.08 7.08 -15.60
C ALA A 384 4.01 8.16 -15.82
N ARG A 385 3.82 9.05 -14.83
CA ARG A 385 2.88 10.16 -14.96
C ARG A 385 3.35 11.17 -16.00
N LEU A 386 4.61 11.59 -15.97
CA LEU A 386 5.18 12.52 -16.93
C LEU A 386 5.12 11.97 -18.36
N ALA A 387 5.47 10.69 -18.55
CA ALA A 387 5.34 10.01 -19.84
C ALA A 387 3.90 10.03 -20.37
N ALA A 388 2.92 9.77 -19.49
CA ALA A 388 1.51 9.79 -19.88
C ALA A 388 1.03 11.20 -20.29
N VAL A 389 1.44 12.24 -19.55
CA VAL A 389 1.10 13.64 -19.87
C VAL A 389 1.74 14.07 -21.19
N LEU A 390 3.04 13.82 -21.38
CA LEU A 390 3.75 14.15 -22.63
C LEU A 390 3.11 13.46 -23.84
N LEU A 391 2.74 12.19 -23.70
CA LEU A 391 2.05 11.47 -24.78
C LEU A 391 0.70 12.09 -25.12
N SER A 392 -0.07 12.52 -24.12
CA SER A 392 -1.36 13.20 -24.34
C SER A 392 -1.21 14.54 -25.08
N LEU A 393 -0.03 15.14 -25.05
CA LEU A 393 0.33 16.37 -25.76
C LEU A 393 0.99 16.10 -27.12
N GLY A 394 1.07 14.85 -27.57
CA GLY A 394 1.74 14.48 -28.83
C GLY A 394 3.27 14.51 -28.78
N ARG A 395 3.87 14.75 -27.60
CA ARG A 395 5.34 14.76 -27.40
C ARG A 395 5.87 13.33 -27.24
N LEU A 396 5.77 12.56 -28.32
CA LEU A 396 6.02 11.11 -28.35
C LEU A 396 7.46 10.75 -27.91
N GLU A 397 8.45 11.47 -28.43
CA GLU A 397 9.87 11.15 -28.18
C GLU A 397 10.22 11.33 -26.70
N GLU A 398 9.84 12.47 -26.12
CA GLU A 398 10.05 12.75 -24.70
C GLU A 398 9.25 11.81 -23.80
N SER A 399 8.03 11.44 -24.20
CA SER A 399 7.27 10.40 -23.51
C SER A 399 8.03 9.06 -23.49
N CYS A 400 8.64 8.66 -24.61
CA CYS A 400 9.42 7.43 -24.71
C CYS A 400 10.66 7.45 -23.81
N LEU A 401 11.34 8.60 -23.67
CA LEU A 401 12.47 8.77 -22.74
C LEU A 401 12.06 8.47 -21.29
N HIS A 402 10.97 9.08 -20.82
CA HIS A 402 10.48 8.82 -19.46
C HIS A 402 9.88 7.43 -19.30
N TRP A 403 9.35 6.82 -20.36
CA TRP A 403 8.92 5.44 -20.31
C TRP A 403 10.09 4.47 -20.18
N HIS A 404 11.22 4.73 -20.85
CA HIS A 404 12.47 4.00 -20.61
C HIS A 404 12.91 4.11 -19.16
N ALA A 405 12.98 5.32 -18.59
CA ALA A 405 13.36 5.52 -17.18
C ALA A 405 12.39 4.82 -16.20
N PHE A 406 11.08 4.83 -16.49
CA PHE A 406 10.11 4.03 -15.74
C PHE A 406 10.46 2.53 -15.77
N LEU A 407 10.87 2.00 -16.92
CA LEU A 407 11.27 0.59 -17.07
C LEU A 407 12.61 0.25 -16.40
N ASP A 408 13.42 1.23 -15.98
CA ASP A 408 14.61 1.01 -15.13
C ASP A 408 14.23 0.74 -13.67
N HIS A 409 13.16 1.36 -13.20
CA HIS A 409 12.65 1.22 -11.83
C HIS A 409 11.64 0.09 -11.69
N TYR A 410 10.73 -0.05 -12.65
CA TYR A 410 9.59 -0.96 -12.60
C TYR A 410 9.91 -2.44 -12.25
N PRO A 411 10.99 -3.07 -12.77
CA PRO A 411 11.33 -4.46 -12.42
C PRO A 411 11.68 -4.64 -10.94
N LYS A 412 12.17 -3.57 -10.28
CA LYS A 412 12.64 -3.57 -8.88
C LYS A 412 11.50 -3.34 -7.88
N LEU A 413 10.25 -3.22 -8.36
CA LEU A 413 9.10 -2.81 -7.58
C LEU A 413 8.00 -3.88 -7.49
N ARG A 414 7.42 -4.01 -6.30
CA ARG A 414 6.13 -4.67 -6.09
C ARG A 414 5.09 -3.62 -5.69
N LEU A 415 4.36 -3.10 -6.69
CA LEU A 415 3.49 -1.94 -6.57
C LEU A 415 2.36 -1.97 -7.61
N ALA A 416 1.11 -2.12 -7.17
CA ALA A 416 -0.06 -2.20 -8.04
C ALA A 416 -0.31 -0.94 -8.89
N PRO A 417 -0.15 0.30 -8.38
CA PRO A 417 -0.19 1.51 -9.21
C PRO A 417 0.84 1.52 -10.35
N ALA A 418 2.04 0.98 -10.14
CA ALA A 418 3.03 0.88 -11.21
C ALA A 418 2.66 -0.20 -12.24
N ASP A 419 2.05 -1.32 -11.81
CA ASP A 419 1.50 -2.31 -12.75
C ASP A 419 0.40 -1.68 -13.63
N GLN A 420 -0.49 -0.88 -13.05
CA GLN A 420 -1.53 -0.15 -13.78
C GLN A 420 -0.92 0.84 -14.77
N ALA A 421 0.07 1.62 -14.33
CA ALA A 421 0.75 2.59 -15.17
C ALA A 421 1.48 1.93 -16.35
N PHE A 422 2.14 0.78 -16.12
CA PHE A 422 2.76 -0.01 -17.18
C PHE A 422 1.76 -0.40 -18.27
N TRP A 423 0.59 -0.93 -17.88
CA TRP A 423 -0.42 -1.36 -18.84
C TRP A 423 -1.07 -0.18 -19.57
N HIS A 424 -1.31 0.93 -18.85
CA HIS A 424 -1.83 2.16 -19.44
C HIS A 424 -0.87 2.70 -20.51
N LEU A 425 0.40 2.92 -20.19
CA LEU A 425 1.41 3.42 -21.14
C LEU A 425 1.57 2.47 -22.34
N ARG A 426 1.60 1.16 -22.08
CA ARG A 426 1.67 0.15 -23.13
C ARG A 426 0.46 0.24 -24.07
N LYS A 427 -0.75 0.42 -23.56
CA LYS A 427 -1.97 0.57 -24.37
C LYS A 427 -1.89 1.85 -25.20
N SER A 428 -1.56 2.99 -24.58
CA SER A 428 -1.50 4.29 -25.24
C SER A 428 -0.48 4.34 -26.38
N LEU A 429 0.62 3.59 -26.27
CA LEU A 429 1.65 3.55 -27.31
C LEU A 429 1.41 2.55 -28.45
N ARG A 430 0.35 1.72 -28.38
CA ARG A 430 -0.01 0.80 -29.48
C ARG A 430 -0.30 1.55 -30.78
N ASN A 431 -0.89 2.73 -30.70
CA ASN A 431 -1.22 3.55 -31.87
C ASN A 431 0.02 4.11 -32.58
N PHE A 432 1.16 4.14 -31.88
CA PHE A 432 2.43 4.67 -32.40
C PHE A 432 3.43 3.56 -32.73
N ARG A 433 3.00 2.29 -32.81
CA ARG A 433 3.88 1.12 -32.99
C ARG A 433 4.78 1.15 -34.25
N SER A 434 4.42 1.95 -35.25
CA SER A 434 5.22 2.15 -36.47
C SER A 434 6.36 3.15 -36.26
N GLN A 435 6.30 3.98 -35.22
CA GLN A 435 7.35 4.94 -34.89
C GLN A 435 8.52 4.22 -34.21
N PRO A 436 9.78 4.43 -34.64
CA PRO A 436 10.93 3.70 -34.11
C PRO A 436 11.09 3.79 -32.58
N GLN A 437 10.90 4.99 -32.02
CA GLN A 437 11.03 5.27 -30.59
C GLN A 437 10.00 4.46 -29.78
N ALA A 438 8.74 4.44 -30.23
CA ALA A 438 7.67 3.69 -29.57
C ALA A 438 7.86 2.18 -29.71
N ALA A 439 8.29 1.71 -30.89
CA ALA A 439 8.60 0.29 -31.13
C ALA A 439 9.71 -0.21 -30.20
N MET A 440 10.77 0.59 -30.01
CA MET A 440 11.90 0.26 -29.14
C MET A 440 11.48 0.13 -27.66
N VAL A 441 10.70 1.08 -27.14
CA VAL A 441 10.22 0.98 -25.75
C VAL A 441 9.25 -0.19 -25.58
N LEU A 442 8.35 -0.42 -26.55
CA LEU A 442 7.43 -1.57 -26.52
C LEU A 442 8.19 -2.90 -26.53
N HIS A 443 9.28 -3.00 -27.28
CA HIS A 443 10.17 -4.17 -27.27
C HIS A 443 10.79 -4.37 -25.88
N ARG A 444 11.39 -3.33 -25.31
CA ARG A 444 11.97 -3.36 -23.96
C ARG A 444 10.93 -3.75 -22.90
N ALA A 445 9.71 -3.20 -22.98
CA ALA A 445 8.62 -3.51 -22.07
C ALA A 445 8.23 -4.99 -22.10
N ARG A 446 8.30 -5.66 -23.27
CA ARG A 446 8.09 -7.11 -23.37
C ARG A 446 9.21 -7.89 -22.66
N GLY A 447 10.46 -7.44 -22.78
CA GLY A 447 11.60 -8.04 -22.07
C GLY A 447 11.44 -7.96 -20.55
N VAL A 448 11.07 -6.78 -20.03
CA VAL A 448 10.83 -6.57 -18.59
C VAL A 448 9.71 -7.45 -18.04
N LEU A 449 8.63 -7.69 -18.80
CA LEU A 449 7.56 -8.59 -18.35
C LEU A 449 7.99 -10.05 -18.21
N ARG A 450 9.03 -10.49 -18.93
CA ARG A 450 9.56 -11.85 -18.83
C ARG A 450 10.40 -12.02 -17.56
N THR A 451 11.08 -10.97 -17.12
CA THR A 451 11.99 -11.01 -15.96
C THR A 451 11.31 -10.60 -14.65
N LYS A 452 10.25 -9.77 -14.70
CA LYS A 452 9.53 -9.35 -13.50
C LYS A 452 8.74 -10.50 -12.88
N ALA A 453 9.04 -10.84 -11.63
CA ALA A 453 8.23 -11.76 -10.83
C ALA A 453 6.77 -11.28 -10.77
N THR A 454 5.85 -12.24 -10.80
CA THR A 454 4.41 -12.10 -11.09
C THR A 454 3.76 -10.75 -10.71
N PRO A 455 3.12 -10.03 -11.66
CA PRO A 455 2.38 -8.80 -11.35
C PRO A 455 1.23 -9.06 -10.37
N SER A 456 0.81 -8.02 -9.65
CA SER A 456 -0.25 -8.07 -8.63
C SER A 456 -1.53 -8.74 -9.16
N ALA A 457 -2.32 -9.36 -8.26
CA ALA A 457 -3.45 -10.19 -8.66
C ALA A 457 -4.46 -9.49 -9.59
N ARG A 458 -4.73 -8.20 -9.36
CA ARG A 458 -5.63 -7.38 -10.17
C ARG A 458 -5.07 -6.98 -11.54
N ALA A 459 -3.74 -6.88 -11.69
CA ALA A 459 -3.12 -6.57 -12.98
C ALA A 459 -3.33 -7.68 -14.04
N ARG A 460 -3.73 -8.90 -13.63
CA ARG A 460 -4.14 -9.95 -14.57
C ARG A 460 -5.57 -9.79 -15.09
N SER A 461 -6.48 -9.16 -14.35
CA SER A 461 -7.83 -8.87 -14.86
C SER A 461 -7.76 -7.93 -16.06
N ALA A 462 -7.00 -6.83 -15.92
CA ALA A 462 -6.69 -5.90 -17.01
C ALA A 462 -5.94 -6.55 -18.19
N ARG A 463 -5.25 -7.69 -17.97
CA ARG A 463 -4.58 -8.46 -19.02
C ARG A 463 -5.55 -9.34 -19.81
N ARG A 464 -6.66 -9.80 -19.22
CA ARG A 464 -7.66 -10.66 -19.87
C ARG A 464 -8.59 -9.88 -20.80
N ASP A 465 -8.85 -8.61 -20.53
CA ASP A 465 -9.67 -7.74 -21.40
C ASP A 465 -8.91 -7.22 -22.65
N LEU A 466 -7.71 -7.76 -22.92
CA LEU A 466 -6.78 -7.29 -23.96
C LEU A 466 -6.21 -8.41 -24.84
N VAL A 467 -6.63 -9.66 -24.63
CA VAL A 467 -6.47 -10.78 -25.58
C VAL A 467 -7.81 -10.99 -26.23
#